data_AF-A0A8H7XUG7-F1
#
_entry.id   AF-A0A8H7XUG7-F1
#
_cell.length_a   1.000
_cell.length_b   1.000
_cell.length_c   1.000
_cell.angle_alpha   90.00
_cell.angle_beta   90.00
_cell.angle_gamma   90.00
#
_symmetry.space_group_name_H-M   'P 1'
#
loop_
_entity.id
_entity.type
_entity.pdbx_description
1 polymer ?
#
loop_
_entity_poly.entity_id
_entity_poly.type
_entity_poly.pdbx_seq_one_letter_code
_entity_poly.pdbx_strand_id
1 'polypeptide(L)'
;MVNVKVAAIGTVLALAHGATAVCSGFNFAIGNVQRLDARTNRWFVYNTDCKQVDGLTISSSDNPCNHGIFGCSPPPILFNQYTNSFSGLRYACRQDKSSGKCGNDIISVCCRNDGN
;
A
#
# COMPACT_ATOMS: atom_id res chain seq x y z
N MET A 1 0.81 14.61 58.82
CA MET A 1 1.15 15.73 57.90
C MET A 1 2.07 15.17 56.83
N VAL A 2 1.59 15.00 55.60
CA VAL A 2 2.42 14.74 54.42
C VAL A 2 1.91 15.68 53.32
N ASN A 3 2.82 16.49 52.79
CA ASN A 3 2.56 17.60 51.90
C ASN A 3 2.15 17.14 50.50
N VAL A 4 1.06 17.69 49.98
CA VAL A 4 0.65 17.57 48.57
C VAL A 4 1.59 18.42 47.72
N LYS A 5 2.22 17.85 46.68
CA LYS A 5 2.84 18.62 45.60
C LYS A 5 2.51 18.04 44.22
N VAL A 6 1.59 18.75 43.57
CA VAL A 6 1.45 19.05 42.13
C VAL A 6 1.36 17.87 41.15
N ALA A 7 0.19 17.80 40.52
CA ALA A 7 -0.20 16.94 39.42
C ALA A 7 0.66 17.13 38.17
N ALA A 8 1.03 16.02 37.53
CA ALA A 8 1.43 16.00 36.12
C ALA A 8 0.51 15.00 35.41
N ILE A 9 -0.61 15.47 34.89
CA ILE A 9 -1.46 14.71 33.98
C ILE A 9 -0.69 14.68 32.65
N GLY A 10 0.06 13.61 32.40
CA GLY A 10 0.73 13.39 31.13
C GLY A 10 -0.32 13.22 30.04
N THR A 11 -0.57 14.27 29.27
CA THR A 11 -1.41 14.19 28.07
C THR A 11 -0.71 13.30 27.05
N VAL A 12 -1.14 12.03 26.97
CA VAL A 12 -0.76 11.17 25.85
C VAL A 12 -1.42 11.76 24.61
N LEU A 13 -0.64 12.52 23.83
CA LEU A 13 -1.07 13.03 22.54
C LEU A 13 -1.17 11.84 21.59
N ALA A 14 -2.34 11.19 21.57
CA ALA A 14 -2.67 10.20 20.56
C ALA A 14 -2.70 10.91 19.21
N LEU A 15 -1.63 10.76 18.42
CA LEU A 15 -1.62 11.12 17.01
C LEU A 15 -2.67 10.23 16.32
N ALA A 16 -3.90 10.73 16.24
CA ALA A 16 -4.93 10.19 15.39
C ALA A 16 -4.45 10.38 13.95
N HIS A 17 -3.75 9.37 13.43
CA HIS A 17 -3.52 9.22 12.01
C HIS A 17 -4.89 8.90 11.41
N GLY A 18 -5.67 9.95 11.11
CA GLY A 18 -6.86 9.82 10.30
C GLY A 18 -6.42 9.14 9.02
N ALA A 19 -6.83 7.89 8.83
CA ALA A 19 -6.62 7.18 7.59
C ALA A 19 -7.47 7.91 6.53
N THR A 20 -6.89 8.93 5.90
CA THR A 20 -7.38 9.38 4.61
C THR A 20 -7.34 8.16 3.72
N ALA A 21 -8.50 7.67 3.30
CA ALA A 21 -8.59 6.47 2.49
C ALA A 21 -7.61 6.60 1.32
N VAL A 22 -6.59 5.75 1.34
CA VAL A 22 -5.45 5.79 0.42
C VAL A 22 -5.91 5.77 -1.03
N CYS A 23 -7.00 5.03 -1.25
CA CYS A 23 -7.73 4.91 -2.49
C CYS A 23 -9.23 4.88 -2.16
N SER A 24 -9.87 6.06 -2.13
CA SER A 24 -11.30 6.15 -1.82
C SER A 24 -12.14 5.33 -2.80
N GLY A 25 -12.95 4.40 -2.29
CA GLY A 25 -13.80 3.53 -3.11
C GLY A 25 -13.10 2.31 -3.72
N PHE A 26 -11.88 1.98 -3.31
CA PHE A 26 -11.12 0.79 -3.73
C PHE A 26 -10.85 -0.14 -2.54
N ASN A 27 -10.43 -1.38 -2.84
CA ASN A 27 -10.12 -2.38 -1.81
C ASN A 27 -8.64 -2.37 -1.43
N PHE A 28 -7.77 -2.16 -2.42
CA PHE A 28 -6.32 -2.24 -2.26
C PHE A 28 -5.61 -1.12 -3.00
N ALA A 29 -4.36 -0.92 -2.65
CA ALA A 29 -3.44 0.03 -3.26
C ALA A 29 -2.10 -0.65 -3.52
N ILE A 30 -1.47 -0.39 -4.66
CA ILE A 30 -0.09 -0.85 -4.96
C ILE A 30 0.85 0.34 -4.79
N GLY A 31 1.86 0.19 -3.95
CA GLY A 31 2.93 1.16 -3.76
C GLY A 31 3.92 1.22 -4.92
N ASN A 32 4.76 2.25 -4.92
CA ASN A 32 5.85 2.37 -5.88
C ASN A 32 6.94 1.32 -5.62
N VAL A 33 7.83 1.14 -6.60
CA VAL A 33 8.99 0.28 -6.42
C VAL A 33 9.87 0.80 -5.28
N GLN A 34 10.14 -0.06 -4.32
CA GLN A 34 11.08 0.13 -3.22
C GLN A 34 12.36 -0.62 -3.56
N ARG A 35 13.43 0.10 -3.84
CA ARG A 35 14.73 -0.52 -4.15
C ARG A 35 15.42 -0.86 -2.84
N LEU A 36 15.57 -2.16 -2.55
CA LEU A 36 16.23 -2.63 -1.33
C LEU A 36 17.76 -2.53 -1.47
N ASP A 37 18.27 -2.86 -2.65
CA ASP A 37 19.67 -2.76 -3.02
C ASP A 37 19.84 -2.66 -4.55
N ALA A 38 21.08 -2.81 -5.04
CA ALA A 38 21.38 -2.72 -6.47
C ALA A 38 20.68 -3.79 -7.33
N ARG A 39 20.29 -4.93 -6.74
CA ARG A 39 19.80 -6.14 -7.42
C ARG A 39 18.39 -6.55 -6.98
N THR A 40 17.77 -5.89 -6.02
CA THR A 40 16.46 -6.31 -5.50
C THR A 40 15.47 -5.16 -5.46
N ASN A 41 14.32 -5.39 -6.08
CA ASN A 41 13.17 -4.51 -6.05
C ASN A 41 12.05 -5.15 -5.23
N ARG A 42 11.30 -4.31 -4.51
CA ARG A 42 10.15 -4.69 -3.71
C ARG A 42 8.96 -3.80 -4.04
N TRP A 43 7.78 -4.39 -4.05
CA TRP A 43 6.50 -3.68 -4.11
C TRP A 43 5.62 -4.14 -2.97
N PHE A 44 4.81 -3.23 -2.48
CA PHE A 44 3.86 -3.48 -1.42
C PHE A 44 2.43 -3.34 -1.92
N VAL A 45 1.55 -4.17 -1.36
CA VAL A 45 0.11 -3.99 -1.50
C VAL A 45 -0.46 -3.63 -0.14
N TYR A 46 -1.24 -2.57 -0.11
CA TYR A 46 -1.88 -2.04 1.08
C TYR A 46 -3.39 -2.20 1.00
N ASN A 47 -4.04 -2.36 2.14
CA ASN A 47 -5.48 -2.15 2.26
C ASN A 47 -5.79 -0.65 2.44
N THR A 48 -7.06 -0.31 2.62
CA THR A 48 -7.54 1.06 2.83
C THR A 48 -7.00 1.74 4.10
N ASP A 49 -6.54 0.96 5.08
CA ASP A 49 -5.98 1.45 6.35
C ASP A 49 -4.45 1.61 6.32
N CYS A 50 -3.83 1.59 5.13
CA CYS A 50 -2.38 1.55 4.96
C CYS A 50 -1.67 0.35 5.61
N LYS A 51 -2.38 -0.74 5.89
CA LYS A 51 -1.75 -1.99 6.35
C LYS A 51 -1.24 -2.74 5.14
N GLN A 52 0.04 -3.12 5.18
CA GLN A 52 0.62 -4.00 4.18
C GLN A 52 -0.04 -5.38 4.31
N VAL A 53 -0.64 -5.86 3.22
CA VAL A 53 -1.37 -7.14 3.17
C VAL A 53 -0.75 -8.14 2.22
N ASP A 54 0.07 -7.67 1.27
CA ASP A 54 0.75 -8.50 0.27
C ASP A 54 1.99 -7.77 -0.26
N GLY A 55 2.74 -8.41 -1.14
CA GLY A 55 3.85 -7.77 -1.83
C GLY A 55 4.67 -8.73 -2.69
N LEU A 56 5.56 -8.16 -3.48
CA LEU A 56 6.45 -8.90 -4.36
C LEU A 56 7.88 -8.41 -4.13
N THR A 57 8.82 -9.33 -3.96
CA THR A 57 10.27 -9.04 -3.92
C THR A 57 10.96 -9.91 -4.95
N ILE A 58 11.63 -9.29 -5.91
CA ILE A 58 12.24 -9.96 -7.07
C ILE A 58 13.57 -9.31 -7.44
N SER A 59 14.32 -9.95 -8.34
CA SER A 59 15.52 -9.33 -8.92
C SER A 59 15.15 -8.02 -9.62
N SER A 60 16.03 -7.02 -9.56
CA SER A 60 15.81 -5.73 -10.22
C SER A 60 15.78 -5.82 -11.74
N SER A 61 16.28 -6.92 -12.30
CA SER A 61 16.21 -7.26 -13.73
C SER A 61 14.88 -7.87 -14.16
N ASP A 62 14.07 -8.33 -13.20
CA ASP A 62 12.86 -9.09 -13.48
C ASP A 62 11.65 -8.18 -13.67
N ASN A 63 10.68 -8.66 -14.44
CA ASN A 63 9.44 -7.95 -14.69
C ASN A 63 8.38 -8.35 -13.64
N PRO A 64 7.93 -7.45 -12.76
CA PRO A 64 6.96 -7.76 -11.70
C PRO A 64 5.63 -8.34 -12.23
N CYS A 65 5.29 -8.06 -13.49
CA CYS A 65 4.07 -8.53 -14.14
C CYS A 65 4.07 -10.05 -14.45
N ASN A 66 5.25 -10.71 -14.40
CA ASN A 66 5.41 -12.12 -14.75
C ASN A 66 5.33 -13.06 -13.53
N HIS A 67 5.11 -12.54 -12.32
CA HIS A 67 5.12 -13.32 -11.09
C HIS A 67 3.71 -13.65 -10.56
N GLY A 68 2.65 -13.35 -11.32
CA GLY A 68 1.26 -13.72 -11.01
C GLY A 68 0.54 -12.84 -10.00
N ILE A 69 1.27 -12.05 -9.19
CA ILE A 69 0.69 -11.10 -8.23
C ILE A 69 0.21 -9.81 -8.91
N PHE A 70 0.98 -9.30 -9.87
CA PHE A 70 0.65 -8.09 -10.61
C PHE A 70 0.37 -8.40 -12.07
N GLY A 71 -0.65 -7.75 -12.63
CA GLY A 71 -0.84 -7.64 -14.06
C GLY A 71 -0.50 -6.22 -14.51
N CYS A 72 -0.04 -6.09 -15.75
CA CYS A 72 0.35 -4.81 -16.32
C CYS A 72 -0.33 -4.54 -17.66
N SER A 73 -0.58 -3.25 -17.93
CA SER A 73 -1.04 -2.78 -19.22
C SER A 73 0.08 -2.85 -20.27
N PRO A 74 -0.27 -2.88 -21.57
CA PRO A 74 0.64 -2.51 -22.63
C PRO A 74 1.25 -1.11 -22.40
N PRO A 75 2.38 -0.78 -23.05
CA PRO A 75 3.03 0.52 -22.92
C PRO A 75 2.05 1.71 -23.06
N PRO A 76 2.09 2.71 -22.15
CA PRO A 76 2.95 2.80 -20.96
C PRO A 76 2.61 1.73 -19.92
N ILE A 77 3.63 1.01 -19.45
CA ILE A 77 3.44 -0.12 -18.53
C ILE A 77 3.00 0.44 -17.17
N LEU A 78 1.75 0.14 -16.81
CA LEU A 78 1.16 0.46 -15.52
C LEU A 78 0.59 -0.83 -14.93
N PHE A 79 0.56 -0.94 -13.60
CA PHE A 79 -0.16 -2.02 -12.96
C PHE A 79 -1.66 -1.87 -13.22
N ASN A 80 -2.25 -2.82 -13.93
CA ASN A 80 -3.68 -2.84 -14.24
C ASN A 80 -4.44 -3.94 -13.50
N GLN A 81 -3.74 -4.79 -12.77
CA GLN A 81 -4.34 -5.86 -11.98
C GLN A 81 -3.49 -6.23 -10.76
N TYR A 82 -4.19 -6.61 -9.70
CA TYR A 82 -3.64 -7.28 -8.53
C TYR A 82 -4.35 -8.62 -8.35
N THR A 83 -3.58 -9.69 -8.18
CA THR A 83 -4.07 -11.00 -7.75
C THR A 83 -3.61 -11.22 -6.32
N ASN A 84 -4.54 -11.38 -5.40
CA ASN A 84 -4.22 -11.64 -4.01
C ASN A 84 -3.57 -13.01 -3.85
N SER A 85 -2.35 -13.04 -3.32
CA SER A 85 -1.53 -14.26 -3.26
C SER A 85 -2.10 -15.34 -2.31
N PHE A 86 -2.98 -14.95 -1.37
CA PHE A 86 -3.58 -15.85 -0.39
C PHE A 86 -4.92 -16.44 -0.86
N SER A 87 -5.75 -15.64 -1.52
CA SER A 87 -7.11 -16.02 -1.93
C SER A 87 -7.27 -16.31 -3.43
N GLY A 88 -6.30 -15.90 -4.25
CA GLY A 88 -6.39 -15.98 -5.71
C GLY A 88 -7.38 -15.00 -6.35
N LEU A 89 -8.04 -14.15 -5.56
CA LEU A 89 -8.99 -13.16 -6.08
C LEU A 89 -8.26 -12.07 -6.87
N ARG A 90 -8.88 -11.62 -7.96
CA ARG A 90 -8.33 -10.65 -8.90
C ARG A 90 -9.04 -9.31 -8.76
N TYR A 91 -8.28 -8.23 -8.80
CA TYR A 91 -8.73 -6.86 -8.63
C TYR A 91 -8.23 -6.04 -9.81
N ALA A 92 -9.11 -5.25 -10.42
CA ALA A 92 -8.73 -4.34 -11.50
C ALA A 92 -8.10 -3.08 -10.89
N CYS A 93 -6.95 -2.68 -11.40
CA CYS A 93 -6.20 -1.53 -10.92
C CYS A 93 -6.22 -0.38 -11.93
N ARG A 94 -6.32 0.84 -11.42
CA ARG A 94 -6.24 2.07 -12.21
C ARG A 94 -5.52 3.15 -11.42
N GLN A 95 -4.87 4.06 -12.13
CA GLN A 95 -4.36 5.28 -11.51
C GLN A 95 -5.54 6.09 -10.99
N ASP A 96 -5.44 6.58 -9.75
CA ASP A 96 -6.43 7.45 -9.15
C ASP A 96 -5.75 8.76 -8.75
N LYS A 97 -6.32 9.90 -9.16
CA LYS A 97 -5.73 11.22 -8.84
C LYS A 97 -5.81 11.56 -7.35
N SER A 98 -6.66 10.85 -6.61
CA SER A 98 -6.84 10.96 -5.17
C SER A 98 -5.98 9.94 -4.42
N SER A 99 -5.09 9.20 -5.12
CA SER A 99 -4.22 8.24 -4.46
C SER A 99 -3.28 8.95 -3.48
N GLY A 100 -3.26 8.43 -2.26
CA GLY A 100 -2.44 8.96 -1.18
C GLY A 100 -1.06 8.31 -1.11
N LYS A 101 -0.55 8.25 0.11
CA LYS A 101 0.68 7.54 0.47
C LYS A 101 0.47 6.74 1.75
N CYS A 102 1.20 5.65 1.88
CA CYS A 102 1.27 4.87 3.12
C CYS A 102 2.65 5.03 3.74
N GLY A 103 2.72 5.88 4.78
CA GLY A 103 3.99 6.35 5.34
C GLY A 103 4.79 7.11 4.28
N ASN A 104 5.90 6.53 3.84
CA ASN A 104 6.77 7.09 2.80
C ASN A 104 6.52 6.50 1.40
N ASP A 105 5.66 5.48 1.28
CA ASP A 105 5.38 4.84 -0.01
C ASP A 105 4.24 5.54 -0.73
N ILE A 106 4.52 6.10 -1.91
CA ILE A 106 3.52 6.76 -2.75
C ILE A 106 2.79 5.69 -3.54
N ILE A 107 1.46 5.74 -3.52
CA ILE A 107 0.65 4.76 -4.22
C ILE A 107 0.64 5.02 -5.72
N SER A 108 1.04 3.99 -6.49
CA SER A 108 1.03 4.02 -7.96
C SER A 108 -0.38 3.85 -8.52
N VAL A 109 -1.14 2.87 -8.01
CA VAL A 109 -2.49 2.52 -8.50
C VAL A 109 -3.39 2.03 -7.38
N CYS A 110 -4.70 2.16 -7.61
CA CYS A 110 -5.76 1.70 -6.73
C CYS A 110 -6.51 0.54 -7.36
N CYS A 111 -6.78 -0.51 -6.60
CA CYS A 111 -7.34 -1.78 -7.10
C CYS A 111 -8.68 -2.11 -6.44
N ARG A 112 -9.69 -2.43 -7.26
CA ARG A 112 -11.04 -2.75 -6.80
C ARG A 112 -11.51 -4.08 -7.39
N ASN A 113 -12.33 -4.79 -6.62
CA ASN A 113 -13.05 -5.94 -7.14
C ASN A 113 -14.21 -5.41 -8.00
N ASP A 114 -14.02 -5.40 -9.32
CA ASP A 114 -15.06 -5.02 -10.27
C ASP A 114 -15.95 -6.21 -10.68
N GLY A 115 -15.82 -7.38 -10.03
CA GLY A 115 -16.74 -8.51 -10.17
C GLY A 115 -16.53 -9.40 -11.39
N ASN A 116 -15.29 -9.58 -11.84
CA ASN A 116 -14.97 -10.45 -12.97
C ASN A 116 -14.73 -11.91 -12.57
#